data_AF-A0A938IJ63-F1
#
_entry.id   AF-A0A938IJ63-F1
#
_cell.length_a   1.000
_cell.length_b   1.000
_cell.length_c   1.000
_cell.angle_alpha   90.00
_cell.angle_beta   90.00
_cell.angle_gamma   90.00
#
_symmetry.space_group_name_H-M   'P 1'
#
loop_
_entity.id
_entity.type
_entity.pdbx_description
1 polymer ?
#
loop_
_entity_poly.entity_id
_entity_poly.type
_entity_poly.pdbx_seq_one_letter_code
_entity_poly.pdbx_strand_id
1 'polypeptide(L)'
;AREGALDPRAEPWHRIVRDALRERTPRALELGVVGTLRVHWGDARRELPALAEPLRYDAVFLDPFSPRRQAELWEPAFLAEVARRMAVGAWLSTYTVSKPVRRALGANGLRVLPGPAVGRKREGTLAERPGA
;
A
#
# COMPACT_ATOMS: atom_id res chain seq x y z
N ALA A 1 9.29 15.44 -13.10
CA ALA A 1 9.77 14.05 -12.96
C ALA A 1 9.81 13.47 -14.35
N ARG A 2 10.87 12.75 -14.76
CA ARG A 2 10.80 11.99 -16.00
C ARG A 2 9.73 10.93 -15.78
N GLU A 3 8.65 10.98 -16.56
CA GLU A 3 7.69 9.88 -16.65
C GLU A 3 8.51 8.66 -17.05
N GLY A 4 8.78 7.78 -16.10
CA GLY A 4 9.26 6.45 -16.44
C GLY A 4 8.16 5.83 -17.28
N ALA A 5 8.51 5.34 -18.47
CA ALA A 5 7.56 4.62 -19.31
C ALA A 5 6.86 3.57 -18.44
N LEU A 6 5.53 3.63 -18.38
CA LEU A 6 4.74 2.64 -17.66
C LEU A 6 5.07 1.25 -18.22
N ASP A 7 5.07 0.23 -17.36
CA ASP A 7 5.34 -1.14 -17.79
C ASP A 7 4.34 -1.51 -18.91
N PRO A 8 4.81 -1.91 -20.12
CA PRO A 8 3.91 -2.26 -21.22
C PRO A 8 2.92 -3.37 -20.87
N ARG A 9 3.23 -4.19 -19.86
CA ARG A 9 2.31 -5.23 -19.35
C ARG A 9 1.09 -4.65 -18.63
N ALA A 10 1.19 -3.43 -18.12
CA ALA A 10 0.08 -2.73 -17.46
C ALA A 10 -0.81 -1.93 -18.43
N GLU A 11 -0.38 -1.78 -19.69
CA GLU A 11 -1.11 -1.06 -20.74
C GLU A 11 -2.59 -1.48 -20.89
N PRO A 12 -2.95 -2.79 -20.84
CA PRO A 12 -4.34 -3.22 -20.97
C PRO A 12 -5.27 -2.63 -19.90
N TRP A 13 -4.74 -2.24 -18.75
CA TRP A 13 -5.54 -1.77 -17.60
C TRP A 13 -5.44 -0.25 -17.40
N HIS A 14 -4.49 0.42 -18.03
CA HIS A 14 -4.25 1.86 -17.84
C HIS A 14 -5.50 2.70 -18.05
N ARG A 15 -6.28 2.41 -19.10
CA ARG A 15 -7.53 3.12 -19.37
C ARG A 15 -8.56 2.90 -18.27
N ILE A 16 -8.81 1.65 -17.89
CA ILE A 16 -9.79 1.28 -16.85
C ILE A 16 -9.45 1.95 -15.52
N VAL A 17 -8.18 1.85 -15.09
CA VAL A 17 -7.70 2.47 -13.85
C VAL A 17 -7.80 4.00 -13.92
N ARG A 18 -7.38 4.61 -15.03
CA ARG A 18 -7.44 6.07 -15.20
C ARG A 18 -8.87 6.59 -15.16
N ASP A 19 -9.80 5.90 -15.84
CA ASP A 19 -11.20 6.30 -15.89
C ASP A 19 -11.85 6.13 -14.50
N ALA A 20 -11.55 5.03 -13.80
CA ALA A 20 -11.92 4.82 -12.40
C ALA A 20 -11.50 5.99 -11.49
N LEU A 21 -10.24 6.42 -11.64
CA LEU A 21 -9.67 7.50 -10.84
C LEU A 21 -10.29 8.86 -11.16
N ARG A 22 -10.67 9.09 -12.43
CA ARG A 22 -11.31 10.34 -12.88
C ARG A 22 -12.77 10.43 -12.45
N GLU A 23 -13.52 9.35 -12.64
CA GLU A 23 -14.96 9.29 -12.37
C GLU A 23 -15.28 9.10 -10.88
N ARG A 24 -14.27 8.74 -10.09
CA ARG A 24 -14.41 8.39 -8.67
C ARG A 24 -15.45 7.30 -8.42
N THR A 25 -15.47 6.31 -9.29
CA THR A 25 -16.51 5.28 -9.27
C THR A 25 -16.37 4.42 -8.02
N PRO A 26 -17.42 4.29 -7.17
CA PRO A 26 -17.35 3.58 -5.89
C PRO A 26 -17.50 2.05 -6.00
N ARG A 27 -17.52 1.51 -7.22
CA ARG A 27 -17.79 0.08 -7.49
C ARG A 27 -16.52 -0.69 -7.84
N ALA A 28 -16.57 -2.00 -7.63
CA ALA A 28 -15.55 -2.89 -8.15
C ALA A 28 -15.54 -2.83 -9.68
N LEU A 29 -14.34 -2.74 -10.26
CA LEU A 29 -14.10 -2.69 -11.69
C LEU A 29 -13.38 -3.96 -12.11
N GLU A 30 -13.90 -4.64 -13.13
CA GLU A 30 -13.26 -5.81 -13.70
C GLU A 30 -12.03 -5.38 -14.51
N LEU A 31 -10.87 -5.97 -14.21
CA LEU A 31 -9.61 -5.81 -14.96
C LEU A 31 -9.42 -6.97 -15.95
N GLY A 32 -10.51 -7.48 -16.52
CA GLY A 32 -10.52 -8.66 -17.38
C GLY A 32 -10.20 -9.94 -16.60
N VAL A 33 -9.33 -10.81 -17.14
CA VAL A 33 -8.95 -12.08 -16.49
C VAL A 33 -8.03 -11.93 -15.28
N VAL A 34 -7.58 -10.71 -14.98
CA VAL A 34 -6.55 -10.42 -13.96
C VAL A 34 -7.16 -10.25 -12.57
N GLY A 35 -8.43 -9.85 -12.49
CA GLY A 35 -9.16 -9.70 -11.24
C GLY A 35 -9.96 -8.41 -11.16
N THR A 36 -10.23 -7.96 -9.93
CA THR A 36 -11.07 -6.80 -9.66
C THR A 36 -10.28 -5.68 -8.99
N LEU A 37 -10.57 -4.43 -9.40
CA LEU A 37 -10.07 -3.22 -8.76
C LEU A 37 -11.20 -2.60 -7.93
N ARG A 38 -10.94 -2.37 -6.64
CA ARG A 38 -11.78 -1.54 -5.77
C ARG A 38 -11.00 -0.31 -5.35
N VAL A 39 -11.58 0.87 -5.58
CA VAL A 39 -11.00 2.15 -5.15
C VAL A 39 -11.89 2.73 -4.05
N HIS A 40 -11.30 2.99 -2.89
CA HIS A 40 -11.97 3.64 -1.76
C HIS A 40 -11.61 5.12 -1.76
N TRP A 41 -12.61 5.99 -1.87
CA TRP A 41 -12.45 7.43 -1.95
C TRP A 41 -12.64 8.07 -0.58
N GLY A 42 -11.70 8.90 -0.17
CA GLY A 42 -11.78 9.64 1.09
C GLY A 42 -10.45 9.68 1.81
N ASP A 43 -10.50 10.08 3.08
CA ASP A 43 -9.34 10.03 3.96
C ASP A 43 -9.09 8.57 4.37
N ALA A 44 -7.96 8.00 3.96
CA ALA A 44 -7.64 6.61 4.24
C ALA A 44 -7.68 6.27 5.74
N ARG A 45 -7.46 7.25 6.64
CA ARG A 45 -7.55 7.04 8.10
C ARG A 45 -8.98 6.75 8.58
N ARG A 46 -9.98 7.14 7.80
CA ARG A 46 -11.41 6.88 8.06
C ARG A 46 -11.90 5.72 7.21
N GLU A 47 -11.58 5.74 5.92
CA GLU A 47 -12.06 4.74 4.95
C GLU A 47 -11.49 3.35 5.23
N LEU A 48 -10.21 3.27 5.63
CA LEU A 48 -9.59 2.00 5.94
C LEU A 48 -10.37 1.37 7.11
N PRO A 49 -10.36 1.86 8.37
CA PRO A 49 -11.12 1.24 9.47
C PRO A 49 -12.60 0.90 9.19
N ALA A 50 -13.28 1.68 8.35
CA ALA A 50 -14.70 1.51 8.04
C ALA A 50 -15.04 0.31 7.12
N LEU A 51 -14.06 -0.36 6.51
CA LEU A 51 -14.34 -1.53 5.66
C LEU A 51 -14.98 -2.66 6.48
N ALA A 52 -16.12 -3.17 5.97
CA ALA A 52 -17.05 -4.05 6.69
C ALA A 52 -16.48 -5.39 7.16
N GLU A 53 -15.48 -5.91 6.47
CA GLU A 53 -14.75 -7.12 6.87
C GLU A 53 -13.28 -6.75 6.95
N PRO A 54 -12.49 -7.34 7.86
CA PRO A 54 -11.07 -7.11 7.85
C PRO A 54 -10.48 -7.97 6.74
N LEU A 55 -10.62 -7.50 5.49
CA LEU A 55 -9.99 -8.05 4.30
C LEU A 55 -8.53 -8.36 4.64
N ARG A 56 -8.15 -9.62 4.43
CA ARG A 56 -6.79 -10.10 4.65
C ARG A 56 -6.04 -9.99 3.35
N TYR A 57 -5.15 -9.02 3.25
CA TYR A 57 -4.33 -8.79 2.07
C TYR A 57 -3.04 -9.59 2.15
N ASP A 58 -2.75 -10.39 1.11
CA ASP A 58 -1.49 -11.13 0.98
C ASP A 58 -0.29 -10.22 0.67
N ALA A 59 -0.57 -9.08 0.04
CA ALA A 59 0.42 -8.05 -0.26
C ALA A 59 -0.14 -6.65 -0.02
N VAL A 60 0.68 -5.77 0.57
CA VAL A 60 0.37 -4.37 0.83
C VAL A 60 1.47 -3.47 0.23
N PHE A 61 1.07 -2.54 -0.62
CA PHE A 61 1.95 -1.47 -1.10
C PHE A 61 1.64 -0.18 -0.35
N LEU A 62 2.49 0.18 0.62
CA LEU A 62 2.33 1.39 1.41
C LEU A 62 3.09 2.54 0.75
N ASP A 63 2.39 3.28 -0.12
CA ASP A 63 2.99 4.34 -0.96
C ASP A 63 2.28 5.71 -0.86
N PRO A 64 2.12 6.31 0.33
CA PRO A 64 1.71 7.69 0.43
C PRO A 64 2.89 8.64 0.20
N PHE A 65 2.63 9.96 0.12
CA PHE A 65 3.70 10.94 0.08
C PHE A 65 4.65 10.81 1.29
N SER A 66 5.86 11.36 1.16
CA SER A 66 6.92 11.19 2.16
C SER A 66 6.43 11.52 3.58
N PRO A 67 6.99 10.90 4.64
CA PRO A 67 6.58 11.17 6.02
C PRO A 67 6.63 12.64 6.44
N ARG A 68 7.47 13.44 5.80
CA ARG A 68 7.53 14.90 6.04
C ARG A 68 6.39 15.68 5.37
N ARG A 69 5.84 15.15 4.26
CA ARG A 69 4.82 15.80 3.45
C ARG A 69 3.41 15.39 3.84
N GLN A 70 3.23 14.14 4.29
CA GLN A 70 1.93 13.57 4.63
C GLN A 70 2.07 12.65 5.84
N ALA A 71 2.35 13.24 7.00
CA ALA A 71 2.72 12.53 8.22
C ALA A 71 1.62 11.59 8.73
N GLU A 72 0.36 11.93 8.47
CA GLU A 72 -0.81 11.26 9.02
C GLU A 72 -0.97 9.81 8.53
N LEU A 73 -0.46 9.47 7.34
CA LEU A 73 -0.45 8.09 6.82
C LEU A 73 0.77 7.28 7.29
N TRP A 74 1.59 7.84 8.17
CA TRP A 74 2.73 7.18 8.80
C TRP A 74 2.61 7.14 10.32
N GLU A 75 1.50 7.64 10.88
CA GLU A 75 1.24 7.58 12.30
C GLU A 75 1.07 6.13 12.78
N PRO A 76 1.52 5.81 14.01
CA PRO A 76 1.44 4.45 14.53
C PRO A 76 0.04 3.84 14.46
N ALA A 77 -1.02 4.64 14.68
CA ALA A 77 -2.40 4.16 14.63
C ALA A 77 -2.82 3.70 13.22
N PHE A 78 -2.44 4.45 12.18
CA PHE A 78 -2.73 4.05 10.80
C PHE A 78 -1.92 2.82 10.40
N LEU A 79 -0.63 2.76 10.77
CA LEU A 79 0.23 1.61 10.49
C LEU A 79 -0.25 0.33 11.21
N ALA A 80 -0.82 0.47 12.42
CA ALA A 80 -1.44 -0.63 13.14
C ALA A 80 -2.66 -1.18 12.38
N GLU A 81 -3.51 -0.30 11.86
CA GLU A 81 -4.67 -0.70 11.06
C GLU A 81 -4.26 -1.40 9.75
N VAL A 82 -3.19 -0.92 9.11
CA VAL A 82 -2.61 -1.60 7.94
C VAL A 82 -2.13 -3.00 8.30
N ALA A 83 -1.33 -3.15 9.36
CA ALA A 83 -0.81 -4.45 9.80
C ALA A 83 -1.94 -5.43 10.17
N ARG A 84 -3.01 -4.94 10.81
CA ARG A 84 -4.19 -5.74 11.18
C ARG A 84 -4.85 -6.41 9.98
N ARG A 85 -4.82 -5.75 8.82
CA ARG A 85 -5.41 -6.21 7.56
C ARG A 85 -4.51 -7.11 6.73
N MET A 86 -3.25 -7.28 7.10
CA MET A 86 -2.37 -8.20 6.40
C MET A 86 -2.78 -9.66 6.71
N ALA A 87 -2.76 -10.55 5.73
CA ALA A 87 -2.89 -11.99 5.98
C ALA A 87 -1.67 -12.52 6.76
N VAL A 88 -1.79 -13.68 7.39
CA VAL A 88 -0.60 -14.39 7.91
C VAL A 88 0.29 -14.78 6.73
N GLY A 89 1.59 -14.55 6.82
CA GLY A 89 2.54 -14.73 5.71
C GLY A 89 2.55 -13.60 4.68
N ALA A 90 1.73 -12.56 4.86
CA ALA A 90 1.65 -11.44 3.93
C ALA A 90 2.87 -10.51 4.00
N TRP A 91 3.08 -9.78 2.90
CA TRP A 91 4.19 -8.84 2.76
C TRP A 91 3.72 -7.40 2.55
N LEU A 92 4.40 -6.47 3.20
CA LEU A 92 4.27 -5.03 2.97
C LEU A 92 5.56 -4.49 2.35
N SER A 93 5.44 -3.66 1.33
CA SER A 93 6.56 -2.94 0.72
C SER A 93 6.33 -1.43 0.75
N THR A 94 7.38 -0.67 1.05
CA THR A 94 7.37 0.79 0.98
C THR A 94 8.76 1.37 0.65
N TYR A 95 8.79 2.49 -0.07
CA TYR A 95 10.02 3.18 -0.44
C TYR A 95 10.68 3.95 0.74
N THR A 96 9.98 4.09 1.88
CA THR A 96 10.52 4.81 3.02
C THR A 96 11.52 3.96 3.79
N VAL A 97 12.57 4.59 4.32
CA VAL A 97 13.56 3.99 5.23
C VAL A 97 13.48 4.60 6.63
N SER A 98 12.40 5.34 6.90
CA SER A 98 12.20 6.10 8.14
C SER A 98 12.25 5.17 9.36
N LYS A 99 13.19 5.44 10.29
CA LYS A 99 13.33 4.67 11.54
C LYS A 99 12.03 4.65 12.36
N PRO A 100 11.31 5.78 12.57
CA PRO A 100 10.00 5.77 13.22
C PRO A 100 9.00 4.82 12.56
N VAL A 101 8.92 4.81 11.23
CA VAL A 101 8.01 3.93 10.49
C VAL A 101 8.40 2.47 10.69
N ARG A 102 9.69 2.12 10.50
CA ARG A 102 10.20 0.76 10.74
C ARG A 102 9.90 0.30 12.18
N ARG A 103 10.10 1.16 13.18
CA ARG A 103 9.78 0.86 14.58
C ARG A 103 8.29 0.62 14.79
N ALA A 104 7.42 1.44 14.20
CA ALA A 104 5.98 1.30 14.30
C ALA A 104 5.48 0.00 13.64
N LEU A 105 6.02 -0.37 12.47
CA LEU A 105 5.71 -1.65 11.83
C LEU A 105 6.13 -2.84 12.72
N GLY A 106 7.33 -2.79 13.29
CA GLY A 106 7.82 -3.81 14.24
C GLY A 106 6.97 -3.91 15.51
N ALA A 107 6.52 -2.78 16.05
CA ALA A 107 5.63 -2.75 17.21
C ALA A 107 4.26 -3.39 16.95
N ASN A 108 3.87 -3.53 15.68
CA ASN A 108 2.65 -4.22 15.25
C ASN A 108 2.89 -5.68 14.84
N GLY A 109 4.00 -6.28 15.30
CA GLY A 109 4.31 -7.70 15.08
C GLY A 109 4.83 -8.03 13.69
N LEU A 110 5.17 -7.03 12.88
CA LEU A 110 5.77 -7.27 11.56
C LEU A 110 7.28 -7.44 11.67
N ARG A 111 7.83 -8.43 10.94
CA ARG A 111 9.27 -8.60 10.77
C ARG A 111 9.79 -7.65 9.71
N VAL A 112 10.54 -6.62 10.13
CA VAL A 112 11.04 -5.56 9.25
C VAL A 112 12.39 -5.93 8.64
N LEU A 113 12.51 -5.78 7.33
CA LEU A 113 13.67 -6.17 6.52
C LEU A 113 14.09 -5.01 5.58
N PRO A 114 15.36 -4.98 5.14
CA PRO A 114 15.77 -4.16 4.00
C PRO A 114 14.97 -4.53 2.76
N GLY A 115 14.42 -3.51 2.09
CA GLY A 115 13.69 -3.68 0.83
C GLY A 115 14.50 -3.21 -0.38
N PRO A 116 13.99 -3.45 -1.60
CA PRO A 116 14.66 -3.03 -2.83
C PRO A 116 14.88 -1.51 -2.87
N ALA A 117 16.01 -1.11 -3.45
CA ALA A 117 16.36 0.28 -3.68
C ALA A 117 15.42 0.92 -4.72
N VAL A 118 14.91 2.12 -4.45
CA VAL A 118 14.12 2.91 -5.40
C VAL A 118 14.74 4.29 -5.60
N GLY A 119 15.01 4.65 -6.85
CA GLY A 119 15.65 5.90 -7.23
C GLY A 119 17.08 6.02 -6.70
N ARG A 120 17.39 7.11 -5.98
CA ARG A 120 18.73 7.36 -5.41
C ARG A 120 18.94 6.74 -4.01
N LYS A 121 17.91 6.13 -3.43
CA LYS A 121 18.00 5.55 -2.09
C LYS A 121 18.71 4.20 -2.14
N ARG A 122 19.47 3.89 -1.09
CA ARG A 122 20.21 2.62 -0.97
C ARG A 122 19.30 1.41 -0.73
N GLU A 123 18.14 1.61 -0.11
CA GLU A 123 17.17 0.56 0.21
C GLU A 123 15.77 1.14 0.40
N GLY A 124 14.77 0.27 0.41
CA GLY A 124 13.42 0.51 0.92
C GLY A 124 13.16 -0.25 2.21
N THR A 125 11.89 -0.44 2.55
CA THR A 125 11.46 -1.31 3.66
C THR A 125 10.56 -2.41 3.13
N LEU A 126 10.88 -3.65 3.50
CA LEU A 126 9.93 -4.76 3.47
C LEU A 126 9.51 -5.07 4.91
N ALA A 127 8.27 -5.49 5.09
CA ALA A 127 7.77 -5.98 6.37
C ALA A 127 6.88 -7.20 6.13
N GLU A 128 7.19 -8.30 6.80
CA GLU A 128 6.43 -9.54 6.70
C GLU A 128 5.55 -9.70 7.93
N ARG A 129 4.32 -10.18 7.77
CA ARG A 129 3.49 -10.67 8.87
C ARG A 129 3.83 -12.15 9.09
N PRO A 130 4.58 -12.51 10.16
CA PRO A 130 5.08 -13.88 10.31
C PRO A 130 3.95 -14.91 10.41
N GLY A 131 4.23 -16.12 9.94
CA GLY A 131 3.48 -17.33 10.29
C GLY A 131 3.62 -17.64 11.78
N ALA A 132 2.58 -18.21 12.38
CA ALA A 132 2.70 -18.88 13.68
C ALA A 132 3.54 -20.15 13.53
#